data_AF-A0A970GC04-F1
#
_entry.id   AF-A0A970GC04-F1
#
_cell.length_a   1.000
_cell.length_b   1.000
_cell.length_c   1.000
_cell.angle_alpha   90.00
_cell.angle_beta   90.00
_cell.angle_gamma   90.00
#
_symmetry.space_group_name_H-M   'P 1'
#
loop_
_entity.id
_entity.type
_entity.pdbx_description
1 polymer ?
#
loop_
_entity_poly.entity_id
_entity_poly.type
_entity_poly.pdbx_seq_one_letter_code
_entity_poly.pdbx_strand_id
1 'polypeptide(L)'
;MPKLMLLGDEALAQGALDAGISGFYGYPGTPSTEIIEYAQRSKQAEENNVHRTWSSNEKTALETALGMSASGKRAMVTMKHVGLNVAAD
;
A
#
# COMPACT_ATOMS: atom_id res chain seq x y z
N MET A 1 -10.19 13.95 -15.51
CA MET A 1 -9.06 13.82 -14.55
C MET A 1 -7.87 14.60 -15.07
N PRO A 2 -7.12 15.30 -14.21
CA PRO A 2 -5.89 15.98 -14.62
C PRO A 2 -4.85 14.95 -15.12
N LYS A 3 -3.95 15.36 -16.01
CA LYS A 3 -2.80 14.54 -16.39
C LYS A 3 -1.81 14.52 -15.23
N LEU A 4 -1.45 13.33 -14.77
CA LEU A 4 -0.45 13.12 -13.72
C LEU A 4 0.84 12.57 -14.35
N MET A 5 1.98 13.11 -13.93
CA MET A 5 3.30 12.53 -14.22
C MET A 5 3.71 11.71 -13.01
N LEU A 6 3.64 10.38 -13.12
CA LEU A 6 3.84 9.45 -12.03
C LEU A 6 4.95 8.46 -12.39
N LEU A 7 5.70 8.01 -11.38
CA LEU A 7 6.46 6.76 -11.48
C LEU A 7 5.51 5.56 -11.65
N GLY A 8 6.04 4.40 -12.05
CA GLY A 8 5.24 3.17 -12.13
C GLY A 8 4.60 2.79 -10.79
N ASP A 9 5.37 2.91 -9.71
CA ASP A 9 4.92 2.65 -8.33
C ASP A 9 3.83 3.63 -7.88
N GLU A 10 3.99 4.91 -8.21
CA GLU A 10 3.01 5.95 -7.92
C GLU A 10 1.72 5.75 -8.74
N ALA A 11 1.84 5.29 -10.00
CA ALA A 11 0.69 4.94 -10.83
C ALA A 11 -0.09 3.74 -10.27
N LEU A 12 0.61 2.75 -9.72
CA LEU A 12 -0.02 1.63 -9.01
C LEU A 12 -0.78 2.11 -7.76
N ALA A 13 -0.16 2.98 -6.95
CA ALA A 13 -0.79 3.57 -5.77
C ALA A 13 -2.02 4.41 -6.15
N GLN A 14 -1.91 5.26 -7.17
CA GLN A 14 -3.03 6.07 -7.66
C GLN A 14 -4.18 5.19 -8.15
N GLY A 15 -3.89 4.14 -8.93
CA GLY A 15 -4.91 3.20 -9.40
C GLY A 15 -5.64 2.50 -8.24
N ALA A 16 -4.91 2.16 -7.16
CA ALA A 16 -5.51 1.57 -5.96
C ALA A 16 -6.41 2.57 -5.21
N LEU A 17 -6.00 3.84 -5.10
CA LEU A 17 -6.83 4.91 -4.53
C LEU A 17 -8.11 5.14 -5.33
N ASP A 18 -8.01 5.19 -6.66
CA ASP A 18 -9.15 5.34 -7.56
C ASP A 18 -10.10 4.13 -7.47
N ALA A 19 -9.56 2.95 -7.16
CA ALA A 19 -10.31 1.73 -6.96
C ALA A 19 -10.93 1.60 -5.55
N GLY A 20 -10.85 2.63 -4.71
CA GLY A 20 -11.46 2.66 -3.36
C GLY A 20 -10.77 1.76 -2.35
N ILE A 21 -9.44 1.64 -2.41
CA ILE A 21 -8.67 0.90 -1.42
C ILE A 21 -8.84 1.48 0.00
N SER A 22 -8.91 0.62 1.00
CA SER A 22 -9.03 1.01 2.41
C SER A 22 -7.69 1.04 3.15
N GLY A 23 -6.66 0.37 2.64
CA GLY A 23 -5.34 0.39 3.25
C GLY A 23 -4.19 -0.11 2.38
N PHE A 24 -3.06 0.57 2.50
CA PHE A 24 -1.75 0.14 2.03
C PHE A 24 -0.93 -0.35 3.21
N TYR A 25 -0.31 -1.51 3.05
CA TYR A 25 0.50 -2.19 4.06
C TYR A 25 1.86 -2.55 3.47
N GLY A 26 2.90 -2.36 4.26
CA GLY A 26 4.25 -2.68 3.83
C GLY A 26 5.29 -2.25 4.85
N TYR A 27 6.51 -2.71 4.60
CA TYR A 27 7.72 -2.34 5.33
C TYR A 27 8.68 -1.64 4.34
N PRO A 28 9.46 -0.64 4.77
CA PRO A 28 10.36 0.07 3.87
C PRO A 28 11.31 -0.87 3.13
N GLY A 29 11.34 -0.77 1.79
CA GLY A 29 12.15 -1.66 0.94
C GLY A 29 12.07 -1.29 -0.52
N THR A 30 13.03 -0.50 -1.03
CA THR A 30 13.14 -0.15 -2.44
C THR A 30 13.19 -1.41 -3.31
N PRO A 31 12.47 -1.47 -4.45
CA PRO A 31 11.75 -0.37 -5.10
C PRO A 31 10.26 -0.20 -4.71
N SER A 32 9.73 -0.89 -3.70
CA SER A 32 8.28 -0.80 -3.38
C SER A 32 7.92 0.35 -2.43
N THR A 33 8.89 1.06 -1.88
CA THR A 33 8.69 2.10 -0.86
C THR A 33 7.81 3.24 -1.39
N GLU A 34 8.04 3.62 -2.64
CA GLU A 34 7.42 4.74 -3.33
C GLU A 34 5.89 4.59 -3.44
N ILE A 35 5.37 3.36 -3.43
CA ILE A 35 3.92 3.08 -3.45
C ILE A 35 3.26 3.63 -2.16
N ILE A 36 3.84 3.33 -0.99
CA ILE A 36 3.31 3.77 0.30
C ILE A 36 3.60 5.25 0.53
N GLU A 37 4.77 5.75 0.15
CA GLU A 37 5.09 7.18 0.29
C GLU A 37 4.19 8.06 -0.58
N TYR A 38 3.78 7.58 -1.75
CA TYR A 38 2.77 8.24 -2.56
C TYR A 38 1.41 8.28 -1.84
N ALA A 39 0.94 7.13 -1.34
CA ALA A 39 -0.31 7.07 -0.58
C ALA A 39 -0.28 7.99 0.65
N GLN A 40 0.84 8.02 1.39
CA GLN A 40 1.03 8.86 2.57
C GLN A 40 0.86 10.35 2.27
N ARG A 41 1.40 10.83 1.14
CA ARG A 41 1.32 12.22 0.68
C ARG A 41 0.02 12.56 -0.07
N SER A 42 -0.81 11.56 -0.38
CA SER A 42 -2.02 11.74 -1.17
C SER A 42 -3.16 12.37 -0.36
N LYS A 43 -3.70 13.48 -0.87
CA LYS A 43 -4.92 14.11 -0.32
C LYS A 43 -6.14 13.19 -0.43
N GLN A 44 -6.27 12.46 -1.54
CA GLN A 44 -7.35 11.49 -1.73
C GLN A 44 -7.29 10.37 -0.69
N ALA A 45 -6.08 9.92 -0.32
CA ALA A 45 -5.90 8.93 0.74
C ALA A 45 -6.31 9.48 2.12
N GLU A 46 -6.03 10.76 2.39
CA GLU A 46 -6.47 11.45 3.60
C GLU A 46 -7.99 11.61 3.66
N GLU A 47 -8.61 12.14 2.60
CA GLU A 47 -10.06 12.34 2.48
C GLU A 47 -10.85 11.03 2.61
N ASN A 48 -10.33 9.95 2.03
CA ASN A 48 -10.95 8.62 2.09
C ASN A 48 -10.58 7.82 3.35
N ASN A 49 -9.83 8.41 4.29
CA ASN A 49 -9.36 7.78 5.52
C ASN A 49 -8.65 6.42 5.27
N VAL A 50 -7.79 6.38 4.25
CA VAL A 50 -7.04 5.19 3.86
C VAL A 50 -5.89 4.96 4.85
N HIS A 51 -5.78 3.73 5.36
CA HIS A 51 -4.66 3.30 6.18
C HIS A 51 -3.37 3.27 5.34
N ARG A 52 -2.28 3.85 5.83
CA ARG A 52 -1.05 4.02 5.05
C ARG A 52 0.22 4.19 5.90
N THR A 53 0.21 3.66 7.12
CA THR A 53 1.38 3.69 8.02
C THR A 53 2.27 2.48 7.80
N TRP A 54 3.57 2.64 8.00
CA TRP A 54 4.51 1.54 7.93
C TRP A 54 4.17 0.44 8.94
N SER A 55 4.29 -0.81 8.49
CA SER A 55 4.23 -2.00 9.34
C SER A 55 5.61 -2.28 9.95
N SER A 56 5.68 -3.15 10.97
CA SER A 56 6.93 -3.54 11.62
C SER A 56 7.84 -4.41 10.75
N ASN A 57 7.25 -5.25 9.89
CA ASN A 57 7.93 -6.09 8.89
C ASN A 57 6.90 -6.55 7.83
N GLU A 58 7.36 -7.32 6.84
CA GLU A 58 6.52 -7.83 5.75
C GLU A 58 5.47 -8.84 6.22
N LYS A 59 5.75 -9.65 7.24
CA LYS A 59 4.78 -10.60 7.81
C LYS A 59 3.61 -9.87 8.45
N THR A 60 3.89 -8.92 9.34
CA THR A 60 2.87 -8.08 9.98
C THR A 60 2.10 -7.27 8.96
N ALA A 61 2.76 -6.76 7.91
CA ALA A 61 2.07 -6.08 6.81
C ALA A 61 1.05 -7.01 6.12
N LEU A 62 1.45 -8.24 5.82
CA LEU A 62 0.59 -9.24 5.20
C LEU A 62 -0.60 -9.62 6.10
N GLU A 63 -0.36 -9.94 7.37
CA GLU A 63 -1.40 -10.36 8.31
C GLU A 63 -2.41 -9.23 8.60
N THR A 64 -1.93 -8.00 8.73
CA THR A 64 -2.81 -6.85 8.97
C THR A 64 -3.68 -6.56 7.74
N ALA A 65 -3.10 -6.63 6.53
CA ALA A 65 -3.85 -6.49 5.29
C ALA A 65 -4.87 -7.62 5.11
N LEU A 66 -4.51 -8.86 5.48
CA LEU A 66 -5.43 -9.99 5.47
C LEU A 66 -6.61 -9.73 6.42
N GLY A 67 -6.38 -9.21 7.62
CA GLY A 67 -7.44 -8.81 8.54
C GLY A 67 -8.36 -7.73 7.95
N MET A 68 -7.80 -6.72 7.28
CA MET A 68 -8.59 -5.73 6.56
C MET A 68 -9.41 -6.37 5.43
N SER A 69 -8.81 -7.28 4.65
CA SER A 69 -9.49 -7.99 3.57
C SER A 69 -10.64 -8.87 4.09
N ALA A 70 -10.41 -9.61 5.18
CA ALA A 70 -11.42 -10.42 5.85
C ALA A 70 -12.61 -9.59 6.37
N SER A 71 -12.41 -8.30 6.65
CA SER A 71 -13.48 -7.36 7.00
C SER A 71 -14.30 -6.84 5.81
N GLY A 72 -14.08 -7.37 4.60
CA GLY A 72 -14.77 -6.99 3.37
C GLY A 72 -14.20 -5.73 2.70
N LYS A 73 -12.99 -5.29 3.10
CA LYS A 73 -12.35 -4.08 2.58
C LYS A 73 -11.24 -4.41 1.57
N ARG A 74 -10.96 -3.47 0.68
CA ARG A 74 -9.84 -3.58 -0.27
C ARG A 74 -8.53 -3.22 0.44
N ALA A 75 -7.54 -4.10 0.37
CA ALA A 75 -6.23 -3.90 0.96
C ALA A 75 -5.14 -4.26 -0.05
N MET A 76 -3.97 -3.64 0.08
CA MET A 76 -2.78 -3.91 -0.72
C MET A 76 -1.60 -4.10 0.21
N VAL A 77 -0.83 -5.17 -0.03
CA VAL A 77 0.47 -5.39 0.59
C VAL A 77 1.55 -5.12 -0.44
N THR A 78 2.60 -4.42 -0.06
CA THR A 78 3.71 -4.06 -0.93
C THR A 78 5.03 -4.51 -0.31
N MET A 79 5.89 -5.11 -1.13
CA MET A 79 7.25 -5.51 -0.78
C MET A 79 8.01 -5.87 -2.06
N LYS A 80 9.36 -5.78 -2.02
CA LYS A 80 10.21 -6.37 -3.06
C LYS A 80 10.30 -7.89 -2.91
N HIS A 81 10.83 -8.55 -3.93
CA HIS A 81 10.92 -10.02 -4.00
C HIS A 81 11.48 -10.69 -2.72
N VAL A 82 12.58 -10.19 -2.13
CA VAL A 82 13.14 -10.82 -0.91
C VAL A 82 12.26 -10.65 0.33
N GLY A 83 11.41 -9.61 0.37
CA GLY A 83 10.45 -9.41 1.46
C GLY A 83 9.39 -10.50 1.49
N LEU A 84 9.14 -11.16 0.37
CA LEU A 84 8.23 -12.31 0.30
C LEU A 84 8.72 -13.47 1.19
N ASN A 85 10.03 -13.62 1.38
CA ASN A 85 10.57 -14.63 2.29
C ASN A 85 10.18 -14.35 3.74
N VAL A 86 10.19 -13.08 4.15
CA VAL A 86 9.76 -12.65 5.50
C VAL A 86 8.25 -12.80 5.64
N ALA A 87 7.48 -12.48 4.60
CA ALA A 87 6.03 -12.63 4.62
C ALA A 87 5.55 -14.09 4.67
N ALA A 88 6.37 -15.02 4.17
CA ALA A 88 6.04 -16.44 4.08
C ALA A 88 6.25 -17.22 5.40
N ASP A 89 7.06 -16.69 6.33
CA ASP A 89 7.23 -17.22 7.69
C ASP A 89 5.97 -16.96 8.52
#